data_AF-Q4GZM2-F1
#
_entry.id   AF-Q4GZM2-F1
#
_cell.length_a   1.000
_cell.length_b   1.000
_cell.length_c   1.000
_cell.angle_alpha   90.00
_cell.angle_beta   90.00
_cell.angle_gamma   90.00
#
_symmetry.space_group_name_H-M   'P 1'
#
loop_
_entity.id
_entity.type
_entity.pdbx_description
1 polymer ?
#
loop_
_entity_poly.entity_id
_entity_poly.type
_entity_poly.pdbx_seq_one_letter_code
_entity_poly.pdbx_strand_id
1 'polypeptide(L)' 'WSKLFTKPAAPRCECHGEPCKTMLTKKSGMNCGRSFWMCARPLGPSGQKEKNTRWRCATFIWCSDWNPNNYTNAAGDDVG' A
#
# COMPACT_ATOMS: atom_id res chain seq x y z
N TRP A 1 24.10 9.59 -6.21
CA TRP A 1 23.37 9.41 -7.49
C TRP A 1 22.37 8.24 -7.50
N SER A 2 22.47 7.22 -6.63
CA SER A 2 21.56 6.05 -6.62
C SER A 2 20.15 6.28 -6.04
N LYS A 3 19.95 7.27 -5.17
CA LYS A 3 18.65 7.55 -4.51
C LYS A 3 17.54 8.05 -5.45
N LEU A 4 17.89 8.58 -6.64
CA LEU A 4 16.91 9.17 -7.57
C LEU A 4 16.03 8.14 -8.29
N PHE A 5 16.48 6.88 -8.39
CA PHE A 5 15.78 5.81 -9.10
C PHE A 5 15.22 4.72 -8.18
N THR A 6 15.35 4.90 -6.87
CA THR A 6 14.85 3.91 -5.90
C THR A 6 13.34 4.07 -5.78
N LYS A 7 12.60 2.98 -6.00
CA LYS A 7 11.14 2.97 -5.79
C LYS A 7 10.85 3.27 -4.30
N PRO A 8 9.81 4.08 -4.00
CA PRO A 8 9.43 4.33 -2.63
C PRO A 8 9.09 3.02 -1.92
N ALA A 9 9.47 2.91 -0.64
CA ALA A 9 9.12 1.76 0.20
C ALA A 9 7.60 1.58 0.23
N ALA A 10 7.09 0.35 0.17
CA ALA A 10 5.66 0.11 0.14
C ALA A 10 5.00 0.42 1.51
N PRO A 11 3.79 1.01 1.55
CA PRO A 11 3.03 1.15 2.78
C PRO A 11 2.66 -0.22 3.35
N ARG A 12 2.59 -0.31 4.68
CA ARG A 12 2.03 -1.48 5.37
C ARG A 12 0.51 -1.37 5.44
N CYS A 13 -0.21 -2.46 5.22
CA CYS A 13 -1.67 -2.45 5.33
C CYS A 13 -2.12 -2.38 6.80
N GLU A 14 -3.19 -1.63 7.06
CA GLU A 14 -3.67 -1.30 8.41
C GLU A 14 -4.03 -2.53 9.26
N CYS A 15 -4.59 -3.58 8.65
CA CYS A 15 -5.09 -4.75 9.41
C CYS A 15 -4.05 -5.85 9.64
N HIS A 16 -2.97 -5.91 8.85
CA HIS A 16 -2.00 -7.01 8.93
C HIS A 16 -0.56 -6.54 9.13
N GLY A 17 -0.29 -5.25 8.97
CA GLY A 17 1.07 -4.72 9.04
C GLY A 17 1.99 -5.19 7.90
N GLU A 18 1.46 -5.77 6.83
CA GLU A 18 2.25 -6.33 5.72
C GLU A 18 2.44 -5.33 4.57
N PRO A 19 3.55 -5.41 3.81
CA PRO A 19 3.76 -4.57 2.63
C PRO A 19 2.63 -4.70 1.60
N CYS A 20 2.10 -3.56 1.17
CA CYS A 20 1.10 -3.50 0.11
C CYS A 20 1.71 -3.76 -1.27
N LYS A 21 0.85 -4.13 -2.22
CA LYS A 21 1.21 -4.21 -3.65
C LYS A 21 0.63 -3.03 -4.42
N THR A 22 1.31 -2.62 -5.49
CA THR A 22 0.84 -1.56 -6.39
C THR A 22 -0.06 -2.14 -7.49
N MET A 23 -1.11 -1.40 -7.85
CA MET A 23 -1.99 -1.67 -8.98
C MET A 23 -2.16 -0.40 -9.83
N LEU A 24 -2.34 -0.59 -11.14
CA LEU A 24 -2.61 0.48 -12.10
C LEU A 24 -4.09 0.45 -12.50
N THR A 25 -4.76 1.60 -12.42
CA THR A 25 -6.13 1.74 -12.91
C THR A 25 -6.14 1.82 -14.43
N LYS A 26 -6.61 0.75 -15.08
CA LYS A 26 -6.74 0.68 -16.56
C LYS A 26 -8.12 1.03 -17.09
N LYS A 27 -9.13 1.06 -16.20
CA LYS A 27 -10.49 1.42 -16.58
C LYS A 27 -10.54 2.88 -17.02
N SER A 28 -11.18 3.14 -18.16
CA SER A 28 -11.37 4.50 -18.67
C SER A 28 -12.14 5.38 -17.69
N GLY A 29 -11.73 6.65 -17.59
CA GLY A 29 -12.31 7.65 -16.69
C GLY A 29 -11.26 8.45 -15.93
N MET A 30 -11.71 9.26 -14.97
CA MET A 30 -10.89 10.20 -14.17
C MET A 30 -9.64 9.56 -13.53
N ASN A 31 -9.73 8.27 -13.18
CA ASN A 31 -8.66 7.57 -12.49
C ASN A 31 -7.75 6.77 -13.43
N CYS A 32 -7.99 6.76 -14.74
CA CYS A 32 -7.17 6.02 -15.70
C CYS A 32 -5.70 6.48 -15.61
N GLY A 33 -4.78 5.52 -15.57
CA GLY A 33 -3.34 5.79 -15.45
C GLY A 33 -2.86 6.08 -14.01
N ARG A 34 -3.76 6.27 -13.04
CA ARG A 34 -3.39 6.42 -11.63
C ARG A 34 -3.05 5.07 -11.01
N SER A 35 -1.98 5.03 -10.22
CA SER A 35 -1.56 3.87 -9.45
C SER A 35 -1.93 4.00 -7.98
N PHE A 36 -2.25 2.88 -7.34
CA PHE A 36 -2.58 2.80 -5.92
C PHE A 36 -1.97 1.56 -5.27
N TRP A 37 -1.78 1.64 -3.96
CA TRP A 37 -1.40 0.55 -3.10
C TRP A 37 -2.64 -0.13 -2.52
N MET A 38 -2.60 -1.46 -2.42
CA MET A 38 -3.62 -2.25 -1.76
C MET A 38 -3.02 -3.47 -1.04
N CYS A 39 -3.75 -4.03 -0.09
CA CYS A 39 -3.33 -5.24 0.62
C CYS A 39 -3.02 -6.39 -0.37
N ALA A 40 -1.87 -7.03 -0.17
CA ALA A 40 -1.35 -8.08 -1.05
C ALA A 40 -2.06 -9.44 -0.87
N ARG A 41 -2.77 -9.63 0.25
CA ARG A 41 -3.52 -10.86 0.55
C ARG A 41 -4.59 -11.17 -0.53
N PRO A 42 -4.94 -12.46 -0.72
CA PRO A 42 -5.99 -12.87 -1.64
C PRO A 42 -7.37 -12.40 -1.16
N LEU A 43 -8.33 -12.27 -2.07
CA LEU A 43 -9.73 -12.02 -1.69
C LEU A 43 -10.29 -13.24 -0.97
N GLY A 44 -11.08 -13.00 0.07
CA GLY A 44 -11.78 -14.06 0.78
C GLY A 44 -12.97 -14.61 0.00
N PRO A 45 -13.49 -15.78 0.39
CA PRO A 45 -14.65 -16.41 -0.24
C PRO A 45 -15.90 -15.54 -0.15
N SER A 46 -15.97 -14.63 0.83
CA SER A 46 -17.03 -13.64 0.98
C SER A 46 -17.02 -12.56 -0.11
N GLY A 47 -15.89 -12.36 -0.79
CA GLY A 47 -15.66 -11.20 -1.67
C GLY A 47 -15.64 -9.86 -0.92
N GLN A 48 -15.83 -9.86 0.40
CA GLN A 48 -15.87 -8.67 1.23
C GLN A 48 -14.48 -8.29 1.74
N LYS A 49 -14.36 -7.04 2.17
CA LYS A 49 -13.17 -6.55 2.87
C LYS A 49 -13.17 -7.13 4.27
N GLU A 50 -12.13 -7.89 4.61
CA GLU A 50 -12.03 -8.56 5.90
C GLU A 50 -11.07 -7.83 6.84
N LYS A 51 -11.28 -7.93 8.15
CA LYS A 51 -10.40 -7.37 9.17
C LYS A 51 -9.85 -8.51 10.03
N ASN A 52 -8.54 -8.51 10.28
CA ASN A 52 -7.86 -9.49 11.13
C ASN A 52 -8.05 -10.95 10.68
N THR A 53 -8.20 -11.19 9.37
CA THR A 53 -8.25 -12.54 8.80
C THR A 53 -7.07 -12.76 7.86
N ARG A 54 -6.95 -13.95 7.28
CA ARG A 54 -5.94 -14.25 6.24
C ARG A 54 -6.25 -13.59 4.88
N TRP A 55 -7.42 -12.96 4.77
CA TRP A 55 -7.96 -12.44 3.52
C TRP A 55 -7.73 -10.94 3.39
N ARG A 56 -7.92 -10.43 2.17
CA ARG A 56 -7.63 -9.04 1.84
C ARG A 56 -8.45 -8.06 2.70
N CYS A 57 -7.76 -7.13 3.32
CA CYS A 57 -8.40 -6.03 4.03
C CYS A 57 -8.73 -4.85 3.14
N ALA A 58 -9.35 -3.83 3.75
CA ALA A 58 -9.85 -2.65 3.08
C ALA A 58 -8.78 -1.64 2.60
N THR A 59 -7.50 -1.84 2.93
CA THR A 59 -6.44 -0.85 2.68
C THR A 59 -6.37 -0.45 1.20
N PHE A 60 -6.41 0.85 0.99
CA PHE A 60 -6.30 1.51 -0.31
C PHE A 60 -5.62 2.86 -0.12
N ILE A 61 -4.49 3.10 -0.80
CA ILE A 61 -3.71 4.33 -0.69
C ILE A 61 -3.27 4.75 -2.09
N TRP A 62 -3.56 5.96 -2.55
CA TRP A 62 -3.03 6.41 -3.85
C TRP A 62 -1.51 6.52 -3.78
N CYS A 63 -0.81 6.14 -4.85
CA CYS A 63 0.65 6.28 -4.88
C CYS A 63 1.10 7.74 -4.73
N SER A 64 0.28 8.71 -5.17
CA SER A 64 0.50 10.14 -4.98
C SER A 64 0.47 10.59 -3.52
N ASP A 65 -0.29 9.87 -2.69
CA ASP A 65 -0.56 10.26 -1.31
C ASP A 65 0.42 9.57 -0.34
N TRP A 66 1.20 8.61 -0.85
CA TRP A 66 2.15 7.85 -0.06
C TRP A 66 3.51 8.53 0.02
N ASN A 67 3.89 8.95 1.22
CA ASN A 67 5.22 9.41 1.54
C ASN A 67 5.81 8.53 2.67
N PRO A 68 6.83 7.70 2.40
CA PRO A 68 7.41 6.83 3.42
C PRO A 68 8.06 7.62 4.57
N ASN A 69 8.45 8.88 4.34
CA ASN A 69 9.04 9.74 5.37
C ASN A 69 8.01 10.25 6.40
N ASN A 70 6.71 10.09 6.15
CA ASN A 70 5.69 10.49 7.12
C ASN A 70 5.68 9.59 8.37
N TYR A 71 6.27 8.39 8.30
CA TYR A 71 6.34 7.44 9.43
C TYR A 71 7.70 7.46 10.15
N THR A 72 8.74 8.05 9.55
CA THR A 72 10.09 8.13 10.14
C THR A 72 10.21 9.19 11.24
N ASN A 73 9.22 10.08 11.39
CA ASN A 73 9.16 11.03 12.52
C ASN A 73 8.37 10.48 13.72
N ALA A 74 7.70 9.33 13.57
CA ALA A 74 6.95 8.66 14.64
C ALA A 74 7.66 7.40 15.17
N ALA A 75 8.58 6.83 14.40
CA ALA A 75 9.50 5.79 14.85
C ALA A 75 10.87 6.43 15.09
N GLY A 76 11.05 7.00 16.28
CA GLY A 76 12.39 7.06 16.85
C GLY A 76 12.92 5.63 16.95
N ASP A 77 14.19 5.46 16.57
CA ASP A 77 15.05 4.33 16.90
C ASP A 77 14.60 2.94 16.38
N ASP A 78 15.17 2.49 15.25
CA ASP A 78 15.95 1.24 15.13
C ASP A 78 16.25 0.95 13.64
N VAL A 79 17.39 1.42 13.16
CA VAL A 79 18.09 0.84 12.00
C VAL A 79 19.55 0.72 12.40
N GLY A 80 19.90 -0.44 12.97
CA GLY A 80 21.21 -1.04 12.75
C GLY A 80 21.34 -1.58 11.34
#